data_AF-A0A0G1LAF2-F1
#
_entry.id   AF-A0A0G1LAF2-F1
#
_cell.length_a   1.000
_cell.length_b   1.000
_cell.length_c   1.000
_cell.angle_alpha   90.00
_cell.angle_beta   90.00
_cell.angle_gamma   90.00
#
_symmetry.space_group_name_H-M   'P 1'
#
loop_
_entity.id
_entity.type
_entity.pdbx_description
1 polymer ?
#
loop_
_entity_poly.entity_id
_entity_poly.type
_entity_poly.pdbx_seq_one_letter_code
_entity_poly.pdbx_strand_id
1 'polypeptide(L)'
;MKPKNNGFTLIELIVVVVIIAVFVSVIVRLASPIGLMPNYSNGERVGYVTKLSYKGLTFKTHEGQLQPGQGSQSALQEPFNFSVSKDRTDVLQKLENAAQKGTRVRLKYRQWLIMSFFLGESGYEIVEVLPTK
;
A
#
# COMPACT_ATOMS: atom_id res chain seq x y z
N MET A 1 62.86 -23.24 -3.02
CA MET A 1 61.70 -22.33 -2.96
C MET A 1 60.49 -23.12 -2.48
N LYS A 2 59.93 -22.82 -1.30
CA LYS A 2 58.66 -23.45 -0.84
C LYS A 2 57.48 -22.75 -1.53
N PRO A 3 56.48 -23.48 -2.04
CA PRO A 3 55.29 -22.86 -2.62
C PRO A 3 54.54 -22.12 -1.52
N LYS A 4 54.26 -20.83 -1.76
CA LYS A 4 53.37 -20.03 -0.93
C LYS A 4 51.94 -20.42 -1.27
N ASN A 5 51.35 -21.31 -0.47
CA ASN A 5 49.95 -21.68 -0.64
C ASN A 5 49.09 -20.47 -0.22
N ASN A 6 48.63 -19.70 -1.20
CA ASN A 6 47.59 -18.68 -1.03
C ASN A 6 46.21 -19.36 -0.94
N GLY A 7 46.10 -20.40 -0.10
CA GLY A 7 44.86 -21.14 0.09
C GLY A 7 43.89 -20.31 0.93
N PHE A 8 42.66 -20.21 0.46
CA PHE A 8 41.59 -19.53 1.18
C PHE A 8 41.38 -20.20 2.54
N THR A 9 41.56 -19.43 3.61
CA THR A 9 41.48 -19.95 4.98
C THR A 9 40.04 -20.19 5.39
N LEU A 10 39.81 -21.07 6.38
CA LEU A 10 38.46 -21.31 6.93
C LEU A 10 37.83 -20.02 7.49
N ILE A 11 38.66 -19.12 8.04
CA ILE A 11 38.22 -17.84 8.58
C ILE A 11 37.73 -16.93 7.45
N GLU A 12 38.49 -16.81 6.35
CA GLU A 12 38.08 -16.03 5.18
C GLU A 12 36.79 -16.58 4.56
N LEU A 13 36.61 -17.91 4.57
CA LEU A 13 35.37 -18.56 4.14
C LEU A 13 34.18 -18.21 5.03
N ILE A 14 34.34 -18.28 6.35
CA ILE A 14 33.29 -17.91 7.30
C ILE A 14 32.92 -16.43 7.13
N VAL A 15 33.91 -15.54 6.98
CA VAL A 15 33.67 -14.10 6.79
C VAL A 15 32.88 -13.84 5.51
N VAL A 16 33.26 -14.46 4.39
CA VAL A 16 32.52 -14.30 3.12
C VAL A 16 31.10 -14.85 3.22
N VAL A 17 30.90 -16.01 3.86
CA VAL A 17 29.56 -16.59 4.05
C VAL A 17 28.69 -15.67 4.91
N VAL A 18 29.22 -15.08 5.98
CA VAL A 18 28.49 -14.14 6.84
C VAL A 18 28.11 -12.87 6.06
N ILE A 19 29.03 -12.32 5.28
CA ILE A 19 28.75 -11.13 4.44
C ILE A 19 27.63 -11.44 3.43
N ILE A 20 27.71 -12.59 2.74
CA ILE A 20 26.68 -13.02 1.81
C ILE A 20 25.34 -13.21 2.52
N ALA A 21 25.33 -13.86 3.70
CA ALA A 21 24.11 -14.08 4.47
C ALA A 21 23.45 -12.74 4.91
N VAL A 22 24.26 -11.77 5.36
CA VAL A 22 23.77 -10.43 5.70
C VAL A 22 23.22 -9.72 4.47
N PHE A 23 23.94 -9.77 3.35
CA PHE A 23 23.52 -9.14 2.10
C PHE A 23 22.21 -9.75 1.56
N VAL A 24 22.10 -11.08 1.56
CA VAL A 24 20.88 -11.80 1.20
C VAL A 24 19.74 -11.44 2.14
N SER A 25 19.98 -11.35 3.46
CA SER A 25 18.95 -10.93 4.42
C SER A 25 18.42 -9.52 4.15
N VAL A 26 19.30 -8.58 3.75
CA VAL A 26 18.89 -7.22 3.38
C VAL A 26 18.07 -7.23 2.09
N ILE A 27 18.52 -7.95 1.06
CA ILE A 27 17.78 -8.07 -0.20
C ILE A 27 16.41 -8.71 0.03
N VAL A 28 16.31 -9.78 0.81
CA VAL A 28 15.03 -10.44 1.10
C VAL A 28 14.07 -9.51 1.83
N ARG A 29 14.55 -8.64 2.74
CA ARG A 29 13.70 -7.65 3.41
C ARG A 29 13.25 -6.53 2.47
N LEU A 30 14.14 -6.03 1.61
CA LEU A 30 13.81 -4.97 0.65
C LEU A 30 12.91 -5.46 -0.50
N ALA A 31 13.13 -6.69 -0.95
CA ALA A 31 12.27 -7.35 -1.93
C ALA A 31 11.00 -7.93 -1.30
N SER A 32 10.88 -7.87 0.03
CA SER A 32 9.73 -8.43 0.72
C SER A 32 8.49 -7.60 0.38
N PRO A 33 7.43 -8.23 -0.13
CA PRO A 33 6.21 -7.56 -0.55
C PRO A 33 5.36 -7.04 0.62
N ILE A 34 5.92 -6.86 1.82
CA ILE A 34 5.18 -6.60 3.06
C ILE A 34 4.77 -5.11 3.16
N GLY A 35 5.33 -4.24 2.33
CA GLY A 35 5.15 -2.78 2.42
C GLY A 35 6.01 -2.17 3.53
N LEU A 36 6.19 -0.86 3.49
CA LEU A 36 7.04 -0.11 4.41
C LEU A 36 6.29 1.09 4.99
N MET A 37 6.43 1.29 6.30
CA MET A 37 5.90 2.43 7.06
C MET A 37 4.41 2.72 6.74
N PRO A 38 3.47 1.91 7.27
CA PRO A 38 2.04 2.06 7.01
C PRO A 38 1.41 3.38 7.46
N ASN A 39 2.05 4.06 8.41
CA ASN A 39 1.58 5.31 9.00
C ASN A 39 2.53 6.46 8.66
N TYR A 40 3.07 6.48 7.44
CA TYR A 40 3.93 7.56 6.97
C TYR A 40 3.20 8.91 7.00
N SER A 41 1.91 8.91 6.67
CA SER A 41 1.00 10.04 6.86
C SER A 41 -0.41 9.55 7.19
N ASN A 42 -1.19 10.36 7.90
CA ASN A 42 -2.59 10.08 8.20
C ASN A 42 -3.41 11.32 7.93
N GLY A 43 -4.64 11.15 7.45
CA GLY A 43 -5.48 12.29 7.14
C GLY A 43 -6.91 11.93 6.83
N GLU A 44 -7.67 12.96 6.46
CA GLU A 44 -9.07 12.85 6.10
C GLU A 44 -9.30 13.50 4.74
N ARG A 45 -10.13 12.88 3.91
CA ARG A 45 -10.66 13.51 2.69
C ARG A 45 -12.18 13.43 2.68
N VAL A 46 -12.82 14.48 2.19
CA VAL A 46 -14.28 14.58 2.12
C VAL A 46 -14.70 14.65 0.66
N GLY A 47 -15.72 13.88 0.28
CA GLY A 47 -16.20 13.86 -1.10
C GLY A 47 -17.26 12.80 -1.34
N TYR A 48 -17.44 12.43 -2.60
CA TYR A 48 -18.36 11.42 -3.08
C TYR A 48 -17.56 10.25 -3.67
N VAL A 49 -17.92 9.03 -3.30
CA VAL A 49 -17.31 7.84 -3.88
C VAL A 49 -17.87 7.66 -5.29
N THR A 50 -17.03 7.85 -6.30
CA THR A 50 -17.45 7.81 -7.71
C THR A 50 -17.10 6.49 -8.38
N LYS A 51 -16.14 5.75 -7.84
CA LYS A 51 -15.71 4.45 -8.36
C LYS A 51 -15.27 3.55 -7.23
N LEU A 52 -15.63 2.27 -7.34
CA LEU A 52 -15.05 1.15 -6.61
C LEU A 52 -14.85 0.01 -7.61
N SER A 53 -13.65 -0.55 -7.63
CA SER A 53 -13.27 -1.60 -8.58
C SER A 53 -12.42 -2.65 -7.89
N TYR A 54 -12.72 -3.92 -8.12
CA TYR A 54 -11.92 -5.03 -7.61
C TYR A 54 -10.94 -5.47 -8.70
N LYS A 55 -9.66 -5.11 -8.55
CA LYS A 55 -8.62 -5.32 -9.57
C LYS A 55 -7.30 -5.78 -8.96
N GLY A 56 -6.41 -6.28 -9.81
CA GLY A 56 -5.12 -6.85 -9.45
C GLY A 56 -4.79 -8.10 -10.25
N LEU A 57 -3.50 -8.40 -10.41
CA LEU A 57 -3.00 -9.50 -11.24
C LEU A 57 -3.10 -10.85 -10.53
N THR A 58 -2.38 -11.01 -9.42
CA THR A 58 -2.38 -12.23 -8.59
C THR A 58 -3.13 -12.02 -7.28
N PHE A 59 -2.99 -10.84 -6.69
CA PHE A 59 -3.69 -10.42 -5.48
C PHE A 59 -4.60 -9.27 -5.86
N LYS A 60 -5.90 -9.45 -5.60
CA LYS A 60 -6.91 -8.46 -5.94
C LYS A 60 -7.28 -7.65 -4.71
N THR A 61 -7.40 -6.35 -4.91
CA THR A 61 -7.73 -5.36 -3.90
C THR A 61 -8.90 -4.50 -4.37
N HIS A 62 -9.58 -3.84 -3.44
CA HIS A 62 -10.64 -2.91 -3.77
C HIS A 62 -10.06 -1.51 -3.93
N GLU A 63 -10.12 -0.99 -5.15
CA GLU A 63 -9.55 0.29 -5.54
C GLU A 63 -10.67 1.27 -5.83
N GLY A 64 -10.67 2.39 -5.13
CA GLY A 64 -11.71 3.39 -5.18
C GLY A 64 -11.22 4.78 -5.57
N GLN A 65 -12.19 5.60 -5.99
CA GLN A 65 -11.97 7.02 -6.27
C GLN A 65 -12.98 7.85 -5.50
N LEU A 66 -12.48 8.87 -4.81
CA LEU A 66 -13.27 9.87 -4.10
C LEU A 66 -13.12 11.20 -4.83
N GLN A 67 -14.25 11.78 -5.20
CA GLN A 67 -14.30 13.09 -5.81
C GLN A 67 -14.69 14.15 -4.78
N PRO A 68 -13.91 15.23 -4.59
CA PRO A 68 -14.27 16.24 -3.59
C PRO A 68 -15.52 17.07 -3.94
N GLY A 69 -15.72 17.33 -5.24
CA GLY A 69 -16.88 18.06 -5.79
C GLY A 69 -17.96 17.15 -6.39
N GLN A 70 -19.13 17.71 -6.68
CA GLN A 70 -20.24 17.03 -7.36
C GLN A 70 -20.56 17.74 -8.69
N GLY A 71 -21.09 17.00 -9.67
CA GLY A 71 -21.58 17.57 -10.93
C GLY A 71 -20.46 18.12 -11.81
N SER A 72 -20.70 19.25 -12.49
CA SER A 72 -19.74 19.87 -13.41
C SER A 72 -18.44 20.32 -12.73
N GLN A 73 -18.48 20.66 -11.43
CA GLN A 73 -17.28 21.03 -10.66
C GLN A 73 -16.42 19.82 -10.24
N SER A 74 -16.93 18.60 -10.40
CA SER A 74 -16.14 17.37 -10.22
C SER A 74 -14.93 17.35 -11.14
N ALA A 75 -15.11 17.68 -12.42
CA ALA A 75 -14.05 17.54 -13.42
C ALA A 75 -12.86 18.49 -13.21
N LEU A 76 -13.02 19.53 -12.38
CA LEU A 76 -11.98 20.51 -12.08
C LEU A 76 -11.08 20.10 -10.90
N GLN A 77 -11.45 19.06 -10.16
CA GLN A 77 -10.74 18.61 -8.97
C GLN A 77 -10.15 17.22 -9.21
N GLU A 78 -8.88 17.05 -8.86
CA GLU A 78 -8.22 15.76 -8.97
C GLU A 78 -8.90 14.72 -8.06
N PRO A 79 -9.26 13.55 -8.60
CA PRO A 79 -9.86 12.49 -7.80
C PRO A 79 -8.83 11.94 -6.81
N PHE A 80 -9.29 11.63 -5.61
CA PHE A 80 -8.50 10.91 -4.63
C PHE A 80 -8.63 9.41 -4.86
N ASN A 81 -7.56 8.80 -5.35
CA ASN A 81 -7.45 7.34 -5.46
C ASN A 81 -7.08 6.75 -4.10
N PHE A 82 -7.80 5.71 -3.71
CA PHE A 82 -7.57 5.00 -2.45
C PHE A 82 -7.75 3.49 -2.65
N SER A 83 -7.21 2.72 -1.72
CA SER A 83 -7.33 1.27 -1.67
C SER A 83 -7.98 0.83 -0.37
N VAL A 84 -8.65 -0.31 -0.42
CA VAL A 84 -9.24 -0.98 0.73
C VAL A 84 -8.74 -2.41 0.71
N SER A 85 -8.09 -2.80 1.80
CA SER A 85 -7.62 -4.16 1.97
C SER A 85 -8.80 -5.13 1.99
N LYS A 86 -8.61 -6.33 1.41
CA LYS A 86 -9.67 -7.32 1.16
C LYS A 86 -10.37 -7.80 2.45
N ASP A 87 -9.66 -7.77 3.58
CA ASP A 87 -10.14 -8.13 4.91
C ASP A 87 -11.06 -7.06 5.55
N ARG A 88 -11.11 -5.84 5.00
CA ARG A 88 -11.89 -4.70 5.53
C ARG A 88 -13.30 -4.65 4.94
N THR A 89 -14.06 -5.71 5.15
CA THR A 89 -15.44 -5.84 4.64
C THR A 89 -16.38 -4.76 5.21
N ASP A 90 -16.14 -4.33 6.45
CA ASP A 90 -16.88 -3.25 7.12
C ASP A 90 -16.74 -1.90 6.40
N VAL A 91 -15.52 -1.57 5.96
CA VAL A 91 -15.21 -0.36 5.20
C VAL A 91 -15.80 -0.46 3.80
N LEU A 92 -15.62 -1.59 3.14
CA LEU A 92 -16.12 -1.81 1.78
C LEU A 92 -17.64 -1.64 1.72
N GLN A 93 -18.38 -2.26 2.64
CA GLN A 93 -19.85 -2.14 2.68
C GLN A 93 -20.29 -0.69 2.89
N LYS A 94 -19.60 0.09 3.72
CA LYS A 94 -19.90 1.52 3.91
C LYS A 94 -19.64 2.33 2.64
N LEU A 95 -18.56 2.05 1.93
CA LEU A 95 -18.22 2.71 0.67
C LEU A 95 -19.21 2.37 -0.44
N GLU A 96 -19.61 1.11 -0.57
CA GLU A 96 -20.60 0.67 -1.55
C GLU A 96 -21.95 1.34 -1.31
N ASN A 97 -22.40 1.37 -0.05
CA ASN A 97 -23.62 2.09 0.33
C ASN A 97 -23.53 3.58 0.01
N ALA A 98 -22.38 4.21 0.27
CA ALA A 98 -22.18 5.63 -0.02
C ALA A 98 -22.18 5.92 -1.53
N ALA A 99 -21.55 5.06 -2.32
CA ALA A 99 -21.52 5.15 -3.78
C ALA A 99 -22.92 4.97 -4.38
N GLN A 100 -23.68 3.97 -3.94
CA GLN A 100 -25.05 3.71 -4.42
C GLN A 100 -26.01 4.85 -4.09
N LYS A 101 -25.91 5.42 -2.87
CA LYS A 101 -26.77 6.52 -2.44
C LYS A 101 -26.30 7.89 -2.93
N GLY A 102 -25.10 7.98 -3.51
CA GLY A 102 -24.49 9.26 -3.89
C GLY A 102 -24.26 10.19 -2.68
N THR A 103 -24.07 9.65 -1.48
CA THR A 103 -23.92 10.45 -0.26
C THR A 103 -22.50 10.96 -0.11
N ARG A 104 -22.37 12.18 0.40
CA ARG A 104 -21.08 12.75 0.78
C ARG A 104 -20.56 12.02 2.02
N VAL A 105 -19.28 11.64 2.00
CA VAL A 105 -18.62 10.92 3.08
C VAL A 105 -17.26 11.53 3.39
N ARG A 106 -16.79 11.27 4.61
CA ARG A 106 -15.44 11.56 5.05
C ARG A 106 -14.67 10.26 5.19
N LEU A 107 -13.59 10.13 4.43
CA LEU A 107 -12.69 8.99 4.45
C LEU A 107 -11.48 9.33 5.31
N LYS A 108 -11.25 8.55 6.36
CA LYS A 108 -9.98 8.52 7.07
C LYS A 108 -9.05 7.54 6.39
N TYR A 109 -7.84 7.98 6.07
CA TYR A 109 -6.84 7.16 5.43
C TYR A 109 -5.53 7.16 6.20
N ARG A 110 -4.77 6.08 6.03
CA ARG A 110 -3.34 6.04 6.32
C ARG A 110 -2.58 5.93 5.00
N GLN A 111 -1.47 6.63 4.90
CA GLN A 111 -0.60 6.61 3.75
C GLN A 111 0.63 5.75 4.06
N TRP A 112 0.91 4.83 3.16
CA TRP A 112 2.12 4.02 3.19
C TRP A 112 3.26 4.77 2.51
N LEU A 113 4.47 4.69 3.05
CA LEU A 113 5.65 5.18 2.32
C LEU A 113 5.90 4.31 1.08
N ILE A 114 5.80 2.99 1.25
CA ILE A 114 5.83 2.01 0.17
C ILE A 114 4.69 1.04 0.43
N MET A 115 3.63 1.12 -0.37
CA MET A 115 2.49 0.21 -0.24
C MET A 115 2.86 -1.19 -0.77
N SER A 116 2.44 -2.22 -0.05
CA SER A 116 2.46 -3.59 -0.57
C SER A 116 1.47 -3.75 -1.72
N PHE A 117 1.87 -4.44 -2.78
CA PHE A 117 0.98 -4.82 -3.88
C PHE A 117 -0.14 -5.81 -3.47
N PHE A 118 -0.08 -6.38 -2.26
CA PHE A 118 -1.16 -7.17 -1.69
C PHE A 118 -2.24 -6.32 -1.02
N LEU A 119 -1.88 -5.10 -0.61
CA LEU A 119 -2.74 -4.22 0.20
C LEU A 119 -3.45 -3.17 -0.66
N GLY A 120 -2.87 -2.78 -1.79
CA GLY A 120 -3.54 -1.98 -2.80
C GLY A 120 -2.62 -1.39 -3.84
N GLU A 121 -3.22 -0.74 -4.83
CA GLU A 121 -2.51 -0.04 -5.90
C GLU A 121 -2.22 1.43 -5.59
N SER A 122 -3.04 2.06 -4.73
CA SER A 122 -2.79 3.44 -4.29
C SER A 122 -1.76 3.49 -3.17
N GLY A 123 -1.24 4.66 -2.83
CA GLY A 123 -0.44 4.83 -1.60
C GLY A 123 -1.30 4.98 -0.33
N TYR A 124 -2.64 4.92 -0.45
CA TYR A 124 -3.58 5.36 0.58
C TYR A 124 -4.57 4.25 0.92
N GLU A 125 -4.52 3.77 2.16
CA GLU A 125 -5.43 2.76 2.64
C GLU A 125 -6.54 3.39 3.49
N ILE A 126 -7.79 3.10 3.17
CA ILE A 126 -8.93 3.60 3.95
C ILE A 126 -9.07 2.81 5.25
N VAL A 127 -9.04 3.56 6.35
CA VAL A 127 -9.16 3.02 7.69
C VAL A 127 -10.60 3.10 8.18
N GLU A 128 -11.31 4.18 7.87
CA GLU A 128 -12.67 4.42 8.36
C GLU A 128 -13.47 5.30 7.39
N VAL A 129 -14.78 5.04 7.33
CA VAL A 129 -15.75 5.82 6.56
C VAL A 129 -16.75 6.43 7.53
N LEU A 130 -16.84 7.75 7.52
CA LEU A 130 -17.75 8.53 8.35
C LEU A 130 -18.80 9.22 7.48
N PRO A 131 -20.09 9.19 7.86
CA PRO A 131 -21.10 10.00 7.21
C PRO A 131 -20.82 11.49 7.48
N THR A 132 -20.94 12.32 6.46
CA THR A 132 -21.02 13.77 6.68
C THR A 132 -22.46 14.16 6.90
N LYS A 133 -22.72 14.93 7.97
CA LYS A 133 -24.01 15.61 8.17
C LYS A 133 -24.22 16.66 7.09
#